data_AF-A0A2V6IS71-F1
#
_entry.id   AF-A0A2V6IS71-F1
#
_cell.length_a   1.000
_cell.length_b   1.000
_cell.length_c   1.000
_cell.angle_alpha   90.00
_cell.angle_beta   90.00
_cell.angle_gamma   90.00
#
_symmetry.space_group_name_H-M   'P 1'
#
loop_
_entity.id
_entity.type
_entity.pdbx_description
1 polymer ?
#
loop_
_entity_poly.entity_id
_entity_poly.type
_entity_poly.pdbx_seq_one_letter_code
_entity_poly.pdbx_strand_id
1 'polypeptide(L)'
;LSAGGILLTGLLQSSHKTDAGETENPFVCARSFGAAARLTHAAKRGNDSRRGLMMKSNKTVTNPYLLSRWRPGDWFLLRSSWRCCPYFCRTIHGAVSSHKATEALRTILVKRPHRSKPCSTTSHGPPINLSTGEIMKMNHMQSNSKSNITAFFPRISQVTTTAVAVVSLLLLTSLIGSVTASTPTPTPTPPVPLIHQGSIQVRLATVASGLTAPLELTSPADGSGRLFINQQTGQILILENGSILPTPFLDVSSRLVPLMPEYDERGLLGFAFHPDFNNASAPGFHKIYTYTSEPVDGPADFTVPDLSPFDHQAVIAEWQVSATNPDVIDPSTRREVMRIDEPQFNHNGGKLAFRATDHYLYLSLGDGGNANDVGDGHNPNKGNGQDKTNVLGKLLRIDPLDPALTHGSPDPISANGKYRIPHTNPFLAQPRAVHEIFVYGLRNPFRFSFDPTLDQLIIGDVGQNNIEEIDLGVSGSNYGWHLKEGTFLFNPDDGTITPDPNPDPRLVNPVAEYSHFDGIAVIGGFTYRGTLVPLLANRYIFGDLGGNAGSARLFHTYLGNGAIFEFQMGQHNPLLGSFLKGFGQDDSGELYVMIDSNIGPSGTGGKVLKIIGARDQP
;
A
#
# COMPACT_ATOMS: atom_id res chain seq x y z
N LEU A 1 -37.04 20.53 -46.24
CA LEU A 1 -38.26 19.69 -46.23
C LEU A 1 -38.37 19.09 -44.83
N SER A 2 -38.93 19.80 -43.83
CA SER A 2 -40.38 20.00 -43.53
C SER A 2 -41.06 18.68 -43.11
N ALA A 3 -41.74 18.54 -41.97
CA ALA A 3 -42.00 19.40 -40.79
C ALA A 3 -42.16 18.45 -39.55
N GLY A 4 -42.11 18.86 -38.28
CA GLY A 4 -43.11 19.67 -37.55
C GLY A 4 -44.42 18.87 -37.31
N GLY A 5 -44.94 18.65 -36.09
CA GLY A 5 -44.53 19.07 -34.74
C GLY A 5 -45.69 18.91 -33.73
N ILE A 6 -45.69 19.73 -32.67
CA ILE A 6 -46.81 20.08 -31.76
C ILE A 6 -46.97 19.26 -30.45
N LEU A 7 -46.97 20.01 -29.34
CA LEU A 7 -47.27 19.64 -27.96
C LEU A 7 -48.78 19.49 -27.72
N LEU A 8 -49.20 18.85 -26.62
CA LEU A 8 -50.09 19.55 -25.67
C LEU A 8 -49.91 19.07 -24.22
N THR A 9 -50.32 19.93 -23.29
CA THR A 9 -50.10 19.90 -21.83
C THR A 9 -51.37 19.52 -21.05
N GLY A 10 -51.19 19.12 -19.77
CA GLY A 10 -52.27 19.04 -18.77
C GLY A 10 -52.08 17.88 -17.77
N LEU A 11 -51.43 18.04 -16.62
CA LEU A 11 -51.87 18.66 -15.34
C LEU A 11 -52.96 17.91 -14.54
N LEU A 12 -52.60 17.66 -13.26
CA LEU A 12 -53.43 17.58 -12.04
C LEU A 12 -54.09 16.25 -11.61
N GLN A 13 -53.43 15.65 -10.60
CA GLN A 13 -53.94 15.35 -9.25
C GLN A 13 -55.06 14.31 -9.00
N SER A 14 -54.62 13.23 -8.33
CA SER A 14 -55.21 12.60 -7.13
C SER A 14 -56.67 12.10 -7.13
N SER A 15 -56.83 10.81 -6.83
CA SER A 15 -57.37 10.37 -5.51
C SER A 15 -57.32 8.85 -5.34
N HIS A 16 -57.28 8.38 -4.09
CA HIS A 16 -57.36 6.96 -3.74
C HIS A 16 -58.79 6.41 -3.92
N LYS A 17 -58.93 5.18 -4.44
CA LYS A 17 -59.25 4.00 -3.60
C LYS A 17 -59.36 2.68 -4.40
N THR A 18 -58.78 1.63 -3.80
CA THR A 18 -59.19 0.22 -3.80
C THR A 18 -60.18 -0.30 -4.86
N ASP A 19 -59.78 -1.33 -5.60
CA ASP A 19 -60.34 -2.66 -5.33
C ASP A 19 -59.40 -3.81 -5.74
N ALA A 20 -59.70 -5.03 -5.30
CA ALA A 20 -58.83 -6.20 -5.36
C ALA A 20 -59.10 -7.14 -6.56
N GLY A 21 -58.12 -7.99 -6.90
CA GLY A 21 -58.33 -9.16 -7.75
C GLY A 21 -57.05 -9.78 -8.33
N GLU A 22 -56.66 -10.95 -7.80
CA GLU A 22 -55.89 -12.02 -8.48
C GLU A 22 -54.43 -11.68 -8.91
N THR A 23 -53.42 -12.57 -8.89
CA THR A 23 -53.36 -14.03 -8.64
C THR A 23 -51.94 -14.45 -8.19
N GLU A 24 -51.86 -15.60 -7.52
CA GLU A 24 -50.72 -16.54 -7.43
C GLU A 24 -49.43 -16.19 -6.66
N ASN A 25 -48.80 -17.26 -6.17
CA ASN A 25 -47.74 -17.38 -5.17
C ASN A 25 -46.57 -18.17 -5.86
N PRO A 26 -45.32 -18.21 -5.37
CA PRO A 26 -45.05 -19.08 -4.21
C PRO A 26 -43.81 -18.75 -3.31
N PHE A 27 -43.79 -19.47 -2.16
CA PHE A 27 -42.66 -19.77 -1.26
C PHE A 27 -42.09 -18.70 -0.32
N VAL A 28 -42.63 -18.71 0.90
CA VAL A 28 -41.90 -18.40 2.15
C VAL A 28 -42.05 -19.58 3.10
N CYS A 29 -40.94 -20.17 3.57
CA CYS A 29 -40.96 -21.20 4.62
C CYS A 29 -40.96 -20.57 6.01
N ALA A 30 -42.02 -20.79 6.78
CA ALA A 30 -42.14 -20.35 8.17
C ALA A 30 -41.80 -21.49 9.17
N ARG A 31 -41.42 -21.08 10.38
CA ARG A 31 -41.05 -21.97 11.51
C ARG A 31 -42.26 -22.68 12.11
N SER A 32 -42.02 -23.83 12.74
CA SER A 32 -42.96 -24.49 13.66
C SER A 32 -42.59 -24.23 15.13
N PHE A 33 -43.59 -24.06 15.99
CA PHE A 33 -43.45 -23.77 17.42
C PHE A 33 -43.35 -25.03 18.29
N GLY A 34 -42.75 -24.89 19.49
CA GLY A 34 -42.75 -25.89 20.56
C GLY A 34 -42.54 -25.25 21.94
N ALA A 35 -43.63 -24.78 22.55
CA ALA A 35 -43.71 -24.34 23.95
C ALA A 35 -43.71 -25.55 24.92
N ALA A 36 -43.49 -25.48 26.24
CA ALA A 36 -42.88 -24.48 27.14
C ALA A 36 -42.78 -25.13 28.55
N ALA A 37 -41.87 -24.65 29.42
CA ALA A 37 -42.05 -24.75 30.88
C ALA A 37 -41.17 -23.71 31.60
N ARG A 38 -41.74 -23.00 32.58
CA ARG A 38 -41.03 -22.07 33.47
C ARG A 38 -40.51 -22.82 34.70
N LEU A 39 -39.44 -22.32 35.33
CA LEU A 39 -39.55 -21.80 36.71
C LEU A 39 -38.31 -21.00 37.14
N THR A 40 -38.58 -19.97 37.94
CA THR A 40 -37.62 -19.04 38.55
C THR A 40 -37.21 -19.51 39.95
N HIS A 41 -35.94 -19.37 40.33
CA HIS A 41 -35.53 -18.38 41.35
C HIS A 41 -34.02 -18.34 41.60
N ALA A 42 -33.59 -17.39 42.43
CA ALA A 42 -32.19 -17.01 42.61
C ALA A 42 -31.59 -17.44 43.96
N ALA A 43 -30.25 -17.33 44.01
CA ALA A 43 -29.44 -16.80 45.12
C ALA A 43 -28.55 -17.75 45.96
N LYS A 44 -27.41 -17.13 46.36
CA LYS A 44 -26.48 -17.41 47.47
C LYS A 44 -25.35 -18.46 47.29
N ARG A 45 -24.14 -17.87 47.13
CA ARG A 45 -22.87 -18.10 47.86
C ARG A 45 -22.68 -19.44 48.61
N GLY A 46 -21.54 -20.08 48.35
CA GLY A 46 -20.86 -20.99 49.27
C GLY A 46 -19.37 -21.10 48.93
N ASN A 47 -18.49 -20.78 49.89
CA ASN A 47 -17.08 -21.20 49.88
C ASN A 47 -17.01 -22.72 50.10
N ASP A 48 -16.04 -23.43 49.53
CA ASP A 48 -14.77 -23.79 50.19
C ASP A 48 -13.95 -24.72 49.25
N SER A 49 -12.96 -25.44 49.78
CA SER A 49 -11.69 -25.67 49.09
C SER A 49 -11.20 -27.13 48.99
N ARG A 50 -10.08 -27.29 48.24
CA ARG A 50 -9.04 -28.35 48.28
C ARG A 50 -9.15 -29.59 47.38
N ARG A 51 -8.06 -29.73 46.58
CA ARG A 51 -7.22 -30.92 46.33
C ARG A 51 -7.84 -32.16 45.67
N GLY A 52 -7.22 -32.58 44.56
CA GLY A 52 -7.31 -33.95 44.04
C GLY A 52 -6.36 -34.18 42.85
N LEU A 53 -5.21 -34.84 43.08
CA LEU A 53 -4.39 -35.40 41.99
C LEU A 53 -5.14 -36.56 41.32
N MET A 54 -5.04 -36.71 39.99
CA MET A 54 -4.23 -37.77 39.37
C MET A 54 -4.33 -37.76 37.83
N MET A 55 -3.20 -37.58 37.16
CA MET A 55 -3.00 -38.09 35.81
C MET A 55 -2.59 -39.57 35.89
N LYS A 56 -3.17 -40.44 35.06
CA LYS A 56 -2.52 -41.60 34.41
C LYS A 56 -3.49 -42.41 33.54
N SER A 57 -3.32 -42.38 32.22
CA SER A 57 -3.30 -43.59 31.38
C SER A 57 -3.06 -43.26 29.90
N ASN A 58 -1.78 -43.24 29.48
CA ASN A 58 -1.47 -43.51 28.07
C ASN A 58 -1.35 -45.03 27.89
N LYS A 59 -2.23 -45.61 27.07
CA LYS A 59 -2.02 -46.94 26.48
C LYS A 59 -1.58 -46.77 25.04
N THR A 60 -0.30 -46.96 24.79
CA THR A 60 0.23 -47.20 23.44
C THR A 60 -0.29 -48.54 22.92
N VAL A 61 -0.84 -48.54 21.71
CA VAL A 61 -1.03 -49.75 20.91
C VAL A 61 -0.25 -49.56 19.62
N THR A 62 0.80 -50.37 19.47
CA THR A 62 1.56 -50.52 18.23
C THR A 62 0.89 -51.55 17.33
N ASN A 63 0.84 -51.31 16.02
CA ASN A 63 0.95 -52.39 15.05
C ASN A 63 1.73 -51.89 13.81
N PRO A 64 2.79 -52.59 13.36
CA PRO A 64 3.58 -52.18 12.20
C PRO A 64 3.02 -52.78 10.91
N TYR A 65 3.42 -52.25 9.76
CA TYR A 65 3.81 -52.99 8.54
C TYR A 65 4.06 -52.00 7.40
N LEU A 66 5.29 -51.92 6.89
CA LEU A 66 5.61 -52.34 5.52
C LEU A 66 7.11 -52.26 5.23
N LEU A 67 7.58 -53.22 4.43
CA LEU A 67 8.98 -53.39 4.06
C LEU A 67 9.35 -52.57 2.82
N SER A 68 10.65 -52.30 2.72
CA SER A 68 11.31 -51.53 1.68
C SER A 68 11.11 -52.07 0.25
N ARG A 69 11.10 -51.13 -0.72
CA ARG A 69 11.74 -51.31 -2.03
C ARG A 69 12.18 -49.97 -2.61
N TRP A 70 13.49 -49.82 -2.80
CA TRP A 70 14.08 -48.67 -3.49
C TRP A 70 13.91 -48.78 -5.01
N ARG A 71 13.72 -47.65 -5.69
CA ARG A 71 14.10 -47.44 -7.09
C ARG A 71 14.88 -46.12 -7.18
N PRO A 72 15.97 -46.04 -7.94
CA PRO A 72 16.75 -44.81 -8.08
C PRO A 72 16.23 -43.94 -9.22
N GLY A 73 16.33 -42.62 -9.05
CA GLY A 73 16.17 -41.65 -10.13
C GLY A 73 15.10 -40.59 -9.87
N ASP A 74 15.45 -39.57 -9.08
CA ASP A 74 14.98 -38.20 -9.25
C ASP A 74 16.01 -37.23 -8.68
N TRP A 75 16.39 -36.22 -9.46
CA TRP A 75 17.40 -35.23 -9.08
C TRP A 75 16.75 -34.03 -8.38
N PHE A 76 16.82 -33.99 -7.04
CA PHE A 76 16.38 -32.82 -6.29
C PHE A 76 17.46 -31.74 -6.22
N LEU A 77 17.18 -30.58 -6.84
CA LEU A 77 17.97 -29.36 -6.72
C LEU A 77 17.67 -28.69 -5.37
N LEU A 78 18.50 -28.97 -4.36
CA LEU A 78 18.50 -28.24 -3.09
C LEU A 78 18.88 -26.77 -3.31
N ARG A 79 17.89 -25.87 -3.34
CA ARG A 79 18.13 -24.44 -3.14
C ARG A 79 18.12 -24.14 -1.65
N SER A 80 19.30 -23.92 -1.06
CA SER A 80 19.44 -23.42 0.30
C SER A 80 19.12 -21.92 0.36
N SER A 81 17.90 -21.57 0.76
CA SER A 81 17.51 -20.20 1.10
C SER A 81 17.95 -19.84 2.53
N TRP A 82 19.09 -19.14 2.65
CA TRP A 82 19.45 -18.49 3.90
C TRP A 82 18.58 -17.24 4.08
N ARG A 83 17.74 -17.22 5.12
CA ARG A 83 17.05 -16.00 5.58
C ARG A 83 17.95 -15.25 6.57
N CYS A 84 18.12 -13.94 6.37
CA CYS A 84 18.67 -13.03 7.37
C CYS A 84 17.65 -11.92 7.64
N CYS A 85 17.42 -11.60 8.92
CA CYS A 85 16.71 -10.38 9.30
C CYS A 85 17.56 -9.14 8.98
N PRO A 86 16.97 -8.02 8.52
CA PRO A 86 17.71 -6.80 8.25
C PRO A 86 17.73 -5.86 9.46
N TYR A 87 18.80 -5.88 10.26
CA TYR A 87 19.18 -4.74 11.11
C TYR A 87 20.71 -4.63 11.25
N PHE A 88 21.20 -3.39 11.27
CA PHE A 88 22.61 -2.97 11.41
C PHE A 88 23.60 -3.39 10.31
N CYS A 89 23.81 -2.50 9.33
CA CYS A 89 25.07 -2.41 8.57
C CYS A 89 25.88 -1.16 8.98
N ARG A 90 26.89 -1.35 9.83
CA ARG A 90 28.05 -0.42 9.91
C ARG A 90 29.17 -0.99 9.04
N THR A 91 29.80 -0.13 8.25
CA THR A 91 30.81 -0.45 7.24
C THR A 91 32.14 -0.92 7.84
N ILE A 92 32.68 -2.05 7.34
CA ILE A 92 34.13 -2.32 7.30
C ILE A 92 34.47 -3.02 5.97
N HIS A 93 35.46 -2.49 5.24
CA HIS A 93 36.03 -3.11 4.04
C HIS A 93 37.01 -4.25 4.39
N GLY A 94 36.97 -5.36 3.66
CA GLY A 94 38.00 -6.40 3.68
C GLY A 94 37.88 -7.32 2.47
N ALA A 95 38.92 -7.42 1.65
CA ALA A 95 38.92 -8.20 0.41
C ALA A 95 39.47 -9.63 0.62
N VAL A 96 39.15 -10.56 -0.30
CA VAL A 96 40.12 -11.32 -1.15
C VAL A 96 39.52 -12.63 -1.73
N SER A 97 39.40 -12.67 -3.07
CA SER A 97 39.53 -13.80 -4.04
C SER A 97 38.78 -15.15 -3.84
N SER A 98 38.24 -15.77 -4.90
CA SER A 98 39.10 -16.58 -5.81
C SER A 98 38.41 -17.07 -7.11
N HIS A 99 39.23 -17.16 -8.17
CA HIS A 99 39.18 -18.08 -9.35
C HIS A 99 37.88 -18.22 -10.17
N LYS A 100 37.76 -17.63 -11.37
CA LYS A 100 38.38 -17.99 -12.69
C LYS A 100 37.60 -19.02 -13.53
N ALA A 101 36.95 -18.53 -14.59
CA ALA A 101 36.89 -19.17 -15.91
C ALA A 101 36.78 -18.09 -16.99
N THR A 102 37.36 -18.33 -18.17
CA THR A 102 37.57 -17.37 -19.26
C THR A 102 36.63 -17.58 -20.44
N GLU A 103 36.19 -16.51 -21.11
CA GLU A 103 36.43 -16.37 -22.56
C GLU A 103 36.37 -14.91 -23.06
N ALA A 104 36.74 -14.69 -24.32
CA ALA A 104 37.31 -13.44 -24.81
C ALA A 104 36.33 -12.53 -25.57
N LEU A 105 36.62 -11.22 -25.59
CA LEU A 105 36.29 -10.33 -26.71
C LEU A 105 37.32 -9.19 -26.85
N ARG A 106 37.41 -8.62 -28.07
CA ARG A 106 38.54 -7.77 -28.53
C ARG A 106 38.32 -6.29 -28.23
N THR A 107 39.42 -5.57 -27.92
CA THR A 107 39.42 -4.10 -27.80
C THR A 107 40.29 -3.46 -28.88
N ILE A 108 39.77 -2.42 -29.55
CA ILE A 108 40.52 -1.55 -30.47
C ILE A 108 40.96 -0.27 -29.74
N LEU A 109 42.21 0.13 -29.95
CA LEU A 109 42.85 1.32 -29.36
C LEU A 109 42.86 2.51 -30.32
N VAL A 110 42.53 3.72 -29.84
CA VAL A 110 42.94 4.99 -30.48
C VAL A 110 43.42 6.00 -29.42
N LYS A 111 44.47 6.77 -29.74
CA LYS A 111 45.24 7.67 -28.86
C LYS A 111 44.70 9.11 -28.79
N ARG A 112 45.06 9.83 -27.72
CA ARG A 112 45.17 11.31 -27.67
C ARG A 112 46.59 11.80 -28.04
N PRO A 113 46.75 13.08 -28.41
CA PRO A 113 47.94 13.87 -28.08
C PRO A 113 47.63 15.22 -27.37
N HIS A 114 48.68 15.99 -27.05
CA HIS A 114 48.72 17.14 -26.11
C HIS A 114 49.29 18.44 -26.75
N ARG A 115 49.26 19.57 -26.00
CA ARG A 115 49.93 20.90 -26.18
C ARG A 115 49.10 21.96 -26.96
N SER A 116 49.18 23.29 -26.75
CA SER A 116 49.84 24.16 -25.73
C SER A 116 49.28 25.63 -25.76
N LYS A 117 49.50 26.44 -24.70
CA LYS A 117 49.26 27.92 -24.56
C LYS A 117 50.36 28.77 -25.29
N PRO A 118 50.42 30.16 -25.33
CA PRO A 118 49.78 31.20 -24.46
C PRO A 118 49.42 32.64 -25.02
N CYS A 119 48.80 33.48 -24.15
CA CYS A 119 48.82 34.98 -24.06
C CYS A 119 48.23 35.87 -25.21
N SER A 120 47.79 37.15 -25.06
CA SER A 120 47.93 38.21 -24.01
C SER A 120 46.83 39.35 -24.03
N THR A 121 46.68 40.12 -22.92
CA THR A 121 46.34 41.60 -22.79
C THR A 121 44.98 42.17 -23.32
N THR A 122 44.32 43.23 -22.80
CA THR A 122 44.63 44.28 -21.77
C THR A 122 43.38 44.95 -21.12
N SER A 123 43.62 45.67 -20.00
CA SER A 123 42.80 46.49 -19.08
C SER A 123 41.86 47.62 -19.57
N HIS A 124 40.85 48.02 -18.74
CA HIS A 124 40.75 49.35 -18.07
C HIS A 124 39.49 49.55 -17.16
N GLY A 125 39.58 50.52 -16.23
CA GLY A 125 38.55 51.13 -15.34
C GLY A 125 39.24 52.24 -14.49
N PRO A 126 38.65 52.87 -13.44
CA PRO A 126 37.26 53.07 -12.98
C PRO A 126 36.89 54.61 -13.01
N PRO A 127 36.05 55.30 -12.15
CA PRO A 127 36.11 55.34 -10.64
C PRO A 127 34.81 55.61 -9.79
N ILE A 128 34.83 55.10 -8.54
CA ILE A 128 34.49 55.73 -7.22
C ILE A 128 33.15 56.49 -6.98
N ASN A 129 32.40 56.10 -5.93
CA ASN A 129 32.04 57.03 -4.81
C ASN A 129 31.67 56.34 -3.48
N LEU A 130 31.78 57.08 -2.35
CA LEU A 130 31.61 56.65 -0.95
C LEU A 130 30.52 57.47 -0.23
N SER A 131 29.82 56.89 0.76
CA SER A 131 29.28 57.63 1.91
C SER A 131 29.06 56.72 3.13
N THR A 132 28.97 57.32 4.32
CA THR A 132 29.05 56.67 5.66
C THR A 132 27.90 57.11 6.58
N GLY A 133 27.50 56.27 7.55
CA GLY A 133 26.52 56.62 8.61
C GLY A 133 26.49 55.58 9.75
N GLU A 134 26.27 56.02 10.99
CA GLU A 134 26.70 55.32 12.22
C GLU A 134 25.61 54.68 13.13
N ILE A 135 25.94 53.49 13.67
CA ILE A 135 25.95 53.04 15.10
C ILE A 135 24.66 53.00 15.97
N MET A 136 24.26 51.78 16.38
CA MET A 136 24.17 51.27 17.79
C MET A 136 23.85 49.74 17.79
N LYS A 137 24.74 48.86 18.29
CA LYS A 137 24.75 48.18 19.61
C LYS A 137 23.39 47.57 20.04
N MET A 138 23.26 46.31 20.50
CA MET A 138 24.16 45.18 20.85
C MET A 138 23.28 43.90 20.87
N ASN A 139 23.70 42.62 20.96
CA ASN A 139 24.92 41.95 21.47
C ASN A 139 25.08 40.56 20.79
N HIS A 140 26.27 39.94 20.83
CA HIS A 140 26.47 38.47 20.76
C HIS A 140 27.84 38.10 21.36
N MET A 141 27.93 37.03 22.16
CA MET A 141 29.20 36.58 22.78
C MET A 141 29.94 35.54 21.93
N GLN A 142 31.26 35.71 21.83
CA GLN A 142 32.24 34.67 21.47
C GLN A 142 33.50 34.83 22.34
N SER A 143 34.07 33.71 22.80
CA SER A 143 35.50 33.57 23.11
C SER A 143 35.88 32.10 22.82
N ASN A 144 36.79 31.82 21.88
CA ASN A 144 38.26 31.92 21.92
C ASN A 144 38.97 30.91 22.83
N SER A 145 39.69 29.96 22.23
CA SER A 145 41.16 29.91 22.35
C SER A 145 41.81 29.10 21.22
N LYS A 146 43.06 29.43 20.89
CA LYS A 146 43.96 28.69 19.98
C LYS A 146 45.27 28.39 20.72
N SER A 147 45.89 27.24 20.44
CA SER A 147 47.34 27.05 20.61
C SER A 147 47.86 25.90 19.73
N ASN A 148 49.13 26.00 19.33
CA ASN A 148 49.77 25.18 18.28
C ASN A 148 50.43 23.92 18.86
N ILE A 149 50.82 22.96 18.00
CA ILE A 149 52.17 22.34 18.01
C ILE A 149 52.49 21.61 16.69
N THR A 150 53.80 21.50 16.42
CA THR A 150 54.47 21.15 15.16
C THR A 150 54.49 19.65 14.83
N ALA A 151 54.51 19.28 13.55
CA ALA A 151 54.73 17.91 13.09
C ALA A 151 56.22 17.59 12.85
N PHE A 152 56.65 16.37 13.18
CA PHE A 152 58.00 15.84 12.95
C PHE A 152 57.93 14.53 12.17
N PHE A 153 58.76 14.36 11.15
CA PHE A 153 58.95 13.11 10.40
C PHE A 153 60.32 12.51 10.71
N PRO A 154 60.42 11.17 10.75
CA PRO A 154 61.60 10.51 10.18
C PRO A 154 61.25 9.38 9.21
N ARG A 155 62.07 9.23 8.16
CA ARG A 155 62.13 8.01 7.34
C ARG A 155 62.92 6.92 8.07
N ILE A 156 62.53 5.65 7.93
CA ILE A 156 63.42 4.50 8.15
C ILE A 156 63.30 3.53 6.96
N SER A 157 64.42 2.88 6.63
CA SER A 157 64.69 2.19 5.37
C SER A 157 64.43 0.67 5.40
N GLN A 158 64.50 0.04 4.22
CA GLN A 158 64.46 -1.41 3.98
C GLN A 158 65.59 -2.19 4.71
N VAL A 159 65.29 -3.39 5.23
CA VAL A 159 66.18 -4.59 5.31
C VAL A 159 65.30 -5.87 5.24
N THR A 160 65.89 -7.06 5.04
CA THR A 160 65.38 -8.24 4.32
C THR A 160 65.15 -9.53 5.15
N THR A 161 64.18 -10.34 4.69
CA THR A 161 64.13 -11.83 4.58
C THR A 161 64.26 -12.83 5.77
N THR A 162 63.50 -13.92 5.61
CA THR A 162 63.70 -15.35 6.00
C THR A 162 63.38 -15.91 7.41
N ALA A 163 62.38 -16.83 7.43
CA ALA A 163 62.22 -18.09 8.21
C ALA A 163 62.37 -18.07 9.76
N VAL A 164 61.72 -18.93 10.58
CA VAL A 164 61.51 -20.40 10.51
C VAL A 164 60.22 -20.80 11.26
N ALA A 165 59.59 -21.92 10.89
CA ALA A 165 58.42 -22.50 11.56
C ALA A 165 58.76 -23.68 12.49
N VAL A 166 58.31 -23.65 13.77
CA VAL A 166 58.10 -24.85 14.62
C VAL A 166 57.06 -24.56 15.75
N VAL A 167 55.75 -24.48 15.45
CA VAL A 167 54.67 -24.73 16.45
C VAL A 167 53.43 -25.27 15.73
N SER A 168 53.48 -26.51 15.23
CA SER A 168 52.34 -27.11 14.52
C SER A 168 52.29 -28.64 14.64
N LEU A 169 52.36 -29.18 15.87
CA LEU A 169 52.17 -30.64 16.08
C LEU A 169 51.68 -31.08 17.47
N LEU A 170 51.01 -30.22 18.27
CA LEU A 170 50.57 -30.58 19.64
C LEU A 170 49.15 -30.10 20.02
N LEU A 171 48.31 -29.72 19.05
CA LEU A 171 46.94 -29.21 19.27
C LEU A 171 45.90 -29.86 18.35
N LEU A 172 46.16 -31.09 17.89
CA LEU A 172 45.32 -31.79 16.89
C LEU A 172 44.70 -33.12 17.39
N THR A 173 44.51 -33.29 18.70
CA THR A 173 44.00 -34.55 19.29
C THR A 173 42.87 -34.41 20.33
N SER A 174 42.31 -33.21 20.54
CA SER A 174 41.28 -32.97 21.57
C SER A 174 39.96 -32.37 21.07
N LEU A 175 39.70 -32.34 19.76
CA LEU A 175 38.45 -31.82 19.20
C LEU A 175 37.70 -32.80 18.28
N ILE A 176 37.53 -34.04 18.74
CA ILE A 176 36.34 -34.82 18.35
C ILE A 176 35.18 -34.29 19.20
N GLY A 177 34.74 -33.08 18.88
CA GLY A 177 33.52 -32.52 19.44
C GLY A 177 32.35 -33.36 18.97
N SER A 178 31.54 -33.87 19.90
CA SER A 178 30.33 -34.62 19.58
C SER A 178 29.47 -33.80 18.63
N VAL A 179 29.29 -34.27 17.39
CA VAL A 179 28.29 -33.72 16.47
C VAL A 179 26.92 -34.09 17.01
N THR A 180 26.42 -33.31 17.96
CA THR A 180 25.02 -33.35 18.36
C THR A 180 24.22 -32.99 17.13
N ALA A 181 23.59 -33.99 16.51
CA ALA A 181 22.70 -33.77 15.38
C ALA A 181 21.67 -32.73 15.83
N SER A 182 21.71 -31.54 15.22
CA SER A 182 20.72 -30.50 15.50
C SER A 182 19.37 -31.08 15.15
N THR A 183 18.51 -31.24 16.15
CA THR A 183 17.10 -31.60 15.93
C THR A 183 16.57 -30.66 14.86
N PRO A 184 16.05 -31.17 13.72
CA PRO A 184 15.61 -30.30 12.65
C PRO A 184 14.55 -29.37 13.22
N THR A 185 14.81 -28.05 13.13
CA THR A 185 13.82 -27.04 13.51
C THR A 185 12.53 -27.37 12.77
N PRO A 186 11.39 -27.53 13.46
CA PRO A 186 10.15 -27.88 12.78
C PRO A 186 9.89 -26.84 11.70
N THR A 187 9.65 -27.29 10.47
CA THR A 187 9.28 -26.40 9.37
C THR A 187 8.03 -25.64 9.81
N PRO A 188 8.03 -24.29 9.80
CA PRO A 188 6.91 -23.53 10.30
C PRO A 188 5.67 -23.85 9.45
N THR A 189 4.57 -24.19 10.12
CA THR A 189 3.31 -24.52 9.47
C THR A 189 2.59 -23.21 9.11
N PRO A 190 2.04 -23.07 7.88
CA PRO A 190 1.21 -21.94 7.52
C PRO A 190 0.01 -21.77 8.50
N PRO A 191 -0.30 -20.54 8.95
CA PRO A 191 -1.43 -20.29 9.86
C PRO A 191 -2.78 -20.54 9.18
N VAL A 192 -2.87 -20.28 7.86
CA VAL A 192 -4.03 -20.58 7.01
C VAL A 192 -3.60 -21.49 5.83
N PRO A 193 -4.52 -22.21 5.17
CA PRO A 193 -4.20 -23.03 4.00
C PRO A 193 -3.51 -22.22 2.90
N LEU A 194 -2.52 -22.83 2.23
CA LEU A 194 -1.80 -22.19 1.13
C LEU A 194 -2.71 -21.94 -0.09
N ILE A 195 -2.46 -20.84 -0.80
CA ILE A 195 -3.17 -20.54 -2.06
C ILE A 195 -2.86 -21.63 -3.08
N HIS A 196 -3.93 -22.22 -3.63
CA HIS A 196 -3.83 -23.16 -4.74
C HIS A 196 -4.02 -22.46 -6.08
N GLN A 197 -3.33 -22.95 -7.11
CA GLN A 197 -3.55 -22.51 -8.48
C GLN A 197 -4.95 -22.93 -8.94
N GLY A 198 -5.75 -21.95 -9.37
CA GLY A 198 -7.09 -22.13 -9.91
C GLY A 198 -7.10 -22.69 -11.33
N SER A 199 -8.29 -22.82 -11.90
CA SER A 199 -8.51 -23.29 -13.28
C SER A 199 -8.61 -22.17 -14.33
N ILE A 200 -8.61 -20.89 -13.91
CA ILE A 200 -8.78 -19.77 -14.83
C ILE A 200 -7.41 -19.37 -15.40
N GLN A 201 -7.32 -19.39 -16.74
CA GLN A 201 -6.13 -18.94 -17.45
C GLN A 201 -6.30 -17.52 -18.02
N VAL A 202 -5.30 -16.68 -17.79
CA VAL A 202 -5.24 -15.29 -18.29
C VAL A 202 -3.90 -15.01 -18.95
N ARG A 203 -3.88 -13.97 -19.79
CA ARG A 203 -2.66 -13.36 -20.33
C ARG A 203 -2.64 -11.89 -19.97
N LEU A 204 -1.44 -11.31 -19.94
CA LEU A 204 -1.22 -9.89 -19.71
C LEU A 204 -0.66 -9.27 -20.99
N ALA A 205 -1.37 -8.30 -21.56
CA ALA A 205 -1.00 -7.60 -22.77
C ALA A 205 -0.45 -6.21 -22.44
N THR A 206 0.81 -5.93 -22.77
CA THR A 206 1.42 -4.61 -22.53
C THR A 206 0.68 -3.52 -23.30
N VAL A 207 0.24 -2.48 -22.59
CA VAL A 207 -0.38 -1.27 -23.18
C VAL A 207 0.49 -0.02 -23.01
N ALA A 208 1.37 -0.01 -22.00
CA ALA A 208 2.40 1.02 -21.82
C ALA A 208 3.66 0.43 -21.17
N SER A 209 4.83 1.01 -21.44
CA SER A 209 6.12 0.64 -20.86
C SER A 209 7.07 1.84 -20.80
N GLY A 210 8.13 1.74 -19.99
CA GLY A 210 9.08 2.83 -19.79
C GLY A 210 8.71 3.76 -18.63
N LEU A 211 7.82 3.30 -17.75
CA LEU A 211 7.30 4.05 -16.60
C LEU A 211 8.20 3.86 -15.37
N THR A 212 8.05 4.72 -14.37
CA THR A 212 8.75 4.65 -13.08
C THR A 212 7.74 4.45 -11.96
N ALA A 213 7.70 3.25 -11.35
CA ALA A 213 6.76 2.88 -10.27
C ALA A 213 5.31 3.40 -10.50
N PRO A 214 4.62 2.95 -11.57
CA PRO A 214 3.23 3.31 -11.84
C PRO A 214 2.28 2.65 -10.82
N LEU A 215 1.45 3.43 -10.11
CA LEU A 215 0.70 2.95 -8.92
C LEU A 215 -0.81 2.82 -9.09
N GLU A 216 -1.43 3.58 -9.99
CA GLU A 216 -2.87 3.51 -10.31
C GLU A 216 -3.10 3.82 -11.80
N LEU A 217 -4.16 3.24 -12.37
CA LEU A 217 -4.71 3.64 -13.67
C LEU A 217 -6.23 3.83 -13.55
N THR A 218 -6.76 4.92 -14.11
CA THR A 218 -8.21 5.18 -14.14
C THR A 218 -8.62 6.00 -15.37
N SER A 219 -9.93 6.17 -15.58
CA SER A 219 -10.52 7.04 -16.61
C SER A 219 -11.32 8.18 -15.97
N PRO A 220 -11.41 9.36 -16.60
CA PRO A 220 -12.34 10.43 -16.21
C PRO A 220 -13.80 10.16 -16.61
N ALA A 221 -14.11 9.03 -17.26
CA ALA A 221 -15.45 8.69 -17.78
C ALA A 221 -16.07 9.78 -18.70
N ASP A 222 -15.23 10.51 -19.42
CA ASP A 222 -15.58 11.65 -20.28
C ASP A 222 -15.91 11.25 -21.74
N GLY A 223 -15.79 9.96 -22.05
CA GLY A 223 -15.96 9.43 -23.41
C GLY A 223 -14.77 9.65 -24.35
N SER A 224 -13.66 10.25 -23.88
CA SER A 224 -12.44 10.42 -24.68
C SER A 224 -11.67 9.12 -24.89
N GLY A 225 -11.82 8.16 -23.97
CA GLY A 225 -11.02 6.92 -23.95
C GLY A 225 -9.59 7.09 -23.47
N ARG A 226 -9.23 8.28 -22.96
CA ARG A 226 -7.94 8.55 -22.29
C ARG A 226 -7.87 7.81 -20.96
N LEU A 227 -6.74 7.15 -20.70
CA LEU A 227 -6.45 6.52 -19.40
C LEU A 227 -5.34 7.30 -18.71
N PHE A 228 -5.47 7.51 -17.40
CA PHE A 228 -4.56 8.33 -16.61
C PHE A 228 -3.79 7.44 -15.63
N ILE A 229 -2.48 7.65 -15.53
CA ILE A 229 -1.57 6.80 -14.74
C ILE A 229 -0.74 7.69 -13.82
N ASN A 230 -0.78 7.50 -12.50
CA ASN A 230 0.19 8.15 -11.62
C ASN A 230 1.46 7.31 -11.47
N GLN A 231 2.60 8.00 -11.54
CA GLN A 231 3.90 7.50 -11.14
C GLN A 231 4.20 7.99 -9.72
N GLN A 232 4.71 7.10 -8.87
CA GLN A 232 5.09 7.43 -7.48
C GLN A 232 6.00 8.67 -7.39
N THR A 233 6.84 8.89 -8.42
CA THR A 233 7.76 10.02 -8.58
C THR A 233 7.10 11.39 -8.82
N GLY A 234 5.77 11.48 -8.89
CA GLY A 234 5.05 12.77 -8.88
C GLY A 234 4.37 13.17 -10.18
N GLN A 235 4.26 12.28 -11.17
CA GLN A 235 3.64 12.60 -12.46
C GLN A 235 2.34 11.84 -12.68
N ILE A 236 1.30 12.52 -13.16
CA ILE A 236 0.13 11.88 -13.79
C ILE A 236 0.31 11.96 -15.30
N LEU A 237 0.32 10.80 -15.96
CA LEU A 237 0.53 10.64 -17.39
C LEU A 237 -0.78 10.29 -18.08
N ILE A 238 -0.93 10.70 -19.34
CA ILE A 238 -2.07 10.30 -20.19
C ILE A 238 -1.61 9.21 -21.15
N LEU A 239 -2.29 8.06 -21.10
CA LEU A 239 -2.23 6.99 -22.10
C LEU A 239 -3.42 7.17 -23.04
N GLU A 240 -3.14 7.51 -24.29
CA GLU A 240 -4.14 7.66 -25.35
C GLU A 240 -3.69 6.89 -26.59
N ASN A 241 -4.61 6.19 -27.27
CA ASN A 241 -4.31 5.47 -28.52
C ASN A 241 -3.09 4.51 -28.43
N GLY A 242 -2.82 3.95 -27.25
CA GLY A 242 -1.69 3.06 -26.98
C GLY A 242 -0.33 3.76 -26.84
N SER A 243 -0.29 5.08 -26.67
CA SER A 243 0.92 5.88 -26.45
C SER A 243 0.79 6.80 -25.23
N ILE A 244 1.88 7.00 -24.49
CA ILE A 244 1.94 8.02 -23.44
C ILE A 244 2.13 9.38 -24.09
N LEU A 245 1.33 10.37 -23.73
CA LEU A 245 1.49 11.75 -24.22
C LEU A 245 2.79 12.38 -23.66
N PRO A 246 3.55 13.16 -24.45
CA PRO A 246 4.84 13.72 -23.99
C PRO A 246 4.74 14.72 -22.84
N THR A 247 3.61 15.38 -22.67
CA THR A 247 3.34 16.30 -21.57
C THR A 247 2.53 15.56 -20.50
N PRO A 248 2.97 15.55 -19.23
CA PRO A 248 2.17 14.99 -18.15
C PRO A 248 0.90 15.83 -17.92
N PHE A 249 -0.19 15.19 -17.52
CA PHE A 249 -1.42 15.84 -17.10
C PHE A 249 -1.18 16.73 -15.88
N LEU A 250 -0.35 16.26 -14.95
CA LEU A 250 0.10 16.97 -13.76
C LEU A 250 1.51 16.51 -13.38
N ASP A 251 2.36 17.43 -12.94
CA ASP A 251 3.65 17.13 -12.34
C ASP A 251 3.77 17.87 -10.99
N VAL A 252 3.85 17.09 -9.91
CA VAL A 252 4.04 17.53 -8.52
C VAL A 252 5.37 17.05 -7.94
N SER A 253 6.29 16.55 -8.76
CA SER A 253 7.59 15.99 -8.32
C SER A 253 8.40 16.98 -7.45
N SER A 254 8.31 18.28 -7.73
CA SER A 254 8.95 19.37 -6.97
C SER A 254 8.35 19.62 -5.58
N ARG A 255 7.20 19.01 -5.27
CA ARG A 255 6.51 19.10 -3.96
C ARG A 255 6.81 17.93 -3.05
N LEU A 256 7.31 16.82 -3.60
CA LEU A 256 7.52 15.59 -2.84
C LEU A 256 8.76 15.67 -1.95
N VAL A 257 8.75 14.88 -0.88
CA VAL A 257 10.01 14.56 -0.17
C VAL A 257 10.99 13.82 -1.10
N PRO A 258 12.31 13.87 -0.84
CA PRO A 258 13.28 13.07 -1.59
C PRO A 258 13.01 11.57 -1.43
N LEU A 259 12.62 10.93 -2.54
CA LEU A 259 12.29 9.50 -2.56
C LEU A 259 13.55 8.62 -2.58
N MET A 260 13.49 7.50 -1.87
CA MET A 260 14.55 6.50 -1.78
C MET A 260 14.50 5.53 -2.98
N PRO A 261 15.52 5.48 -3.87
CA PRO A 261 15.49 4.67 -5.09
C PRO A 261 15.33 3.17 -4.88
N GLU A 262 15.80 2.66 -3.74
CA GLU A 262 15.81 1.24 -3.38
C GLU A 262 14.44 0.76 -2.91
N TYR A 263 13.74 1.52 -2.06
CA TYR A 263 12.40 1.24 -1.54
C TYR A 263 11.84 2.52 -0.91
N ASP A 264 10.61 2.91 -1.24
CA ASP A 264 9.90 4.00 -0.58
C ASP A 264 8.39 3.76 -0.66
N GLU A 265 7.63 4.15 0.36
CA GLU A 265 6.16 4.14 0.36
C GLU A 265 5.58 5.56 0.18
N ARG A 266 6.43 6.58 0.04
CA ARG A 266 6.03 7.99 -0.13
C ARG A 266 5.98 8.39 -1.60
N GLY A 267 5.34 9.51 -1.88
CA GLY A 267 5.33 10.16 -3.20
C GLY A 267 3.95 10.62 -3.60
N LEU A 268 3.63 10.58 -4.91
CA LEU A 268 2.27 10.74 -5.42
C LEU A 268 1.56 9.38 -5.38
N LEU A 269 0.89 9.09 -4.26
CA LEU A 269 0.37 7.75 -3.99
C LEU A 269 -0.97 7.45 -4.63
N GLY A 270 -1.82 8.47 -4.84
CA GLY A 270 -3.13 8.28 -5.46
C GLY A 270 -3.71 9.58 -5.99
N PHE A 271 -4.70 9.44 -6.87
CA PHE A 271 -5.48 10.54 -7.41
C PHE A 271 -6.90 10.08 -7.75
N ALA A 272 -7.85 11.01 -7.84
CA ALA A 272 -9.22 10.71 -8.24
C ALA A 272 -9.83 11.87 -9.02
N PHE A 273 -10.59 11.56 -10.07
CA PHE A 273 -11.51 12.49 -10.73
C PHE A 273 -12.76 12.67 -9.88
N HIS A 274 -13.30 13.88 -9.80
CA HIS A 274 -14.60 14.13 -9.15
C HIS A 274 -15.73 13.42 -9.94
N PRO A 275 -16.80 12.88 -9.32
CA PRO A 275 -17.91 12.24 -10.06
C PRO A 275 -18.56 13.16 -11.08
N ASP A 276 -18.77 14.42 -10.70
CA ASP A 276 -19.22 15.51 -11.59
C ASP A 276 -18.15 16.07 -12.55
N PHE A 277 -17.01 15.40 -12.78
CA PHE A 277 -15.93 15.89 -13.66
C PHE A 277 -16.44 16.32 -15.04
N ASN A 278 -17.45 15.64 -15.58
CA ASN A 278 -18.06 15.92 -16.89
C ASN A 278 -19.33 16.79 -16.85
N ASN A 279 -19.75 17.23 -15.66
CA ASN A 279 -20.98 17.98 -15.45
C ASN A 279 -20.69 19.48 -15.34
N ALA A 280 -20.71 20.21 -16.47
CA ALA A 280 -20.42 21.65 -16.56
C ALA A 280 -21.29 22.57 -15.68
N SER A 281 -22.36 22.06 -15.06
CA SER A 281 -23.23 22.81 -14.14
C SER A 281 -22.88 22.61 -12.66
N ALA A 282 -22.06 21.62 -12.32
CA ALA A 282 -21.75 21.24 -10.94
C ALA A 282 -20.39 21.79 -10.45
N PRO A 283 -20.24 22.03 -9.13
CA PRO A 283 -18.97 22.47 -8.51
C PRO A 283 -17.76 21.56 -8.74
N GLY A 284 -17.99 20.30 -9.10
CA GLY A 284 -16.98 19.28 -9.38
C GLY A 284 -16.49 19.24 -10.84
N PHE A 285 -17.02 20.08 -11.72
CA PHE A 285 -16.65 20.08 -13.14
C PHE A 285 -15.14 20.21 -13.32
N HIS A 286 -14.54 19.32 -14.13
CA HIS A 286 -13.11 19.32 -14.43
C HIS A 286 -12.16 19.30 -13.20
N LYS A 287 -12.63 18.84 -12.03
CA LYS A 287 -11.81 18.74 -10.81
C LYS A 287 -11.19 17.36 -10.58
N ILE A 288 -9.96 17.36 -10.07
CA ILE A 288 -9.27 16.17 -9.55
C ILE A 288 -8.74 16.41 -8.15
N TYR A 289 -8.43 15.32 -7.45
CA TYR A 289 -7.80 15.32 -6.14
C TYR A 289 -6.56 14.43 -6.15
N THR A 290 -5.50 14.82 -5.45
CA THR A 290 -4.24 14.06 -5.35
C THR A 290 -3.83 13.84 -3.90
N TYR A 291 -3.19 12.69 -3.62
CA TYR A 291 -2.50 12.42 -2.36
C TYR A 291 -0.98 12.49 -2.58
N THR A 292 -0.30 13.37 -1.85
CA THR A 292 1.17 13.55 -1.95
C THR A 292 1.85 13.58 -0.60
N SER A 293 2.97 12.86 -0.48
CA SER A 293 3.93 13.00 0.63
C SER A 293 4.81 14.25 0.43
N GLU A 294 4.43 15.36 1.03
CA GLU A 294 5.17 16.63 1.01
C GLU A 294 6.08 16.76 2.26
N PRO A 295 7.16 17.57 2.23
CA PRO A 295 7.93 17.90 3.42
C PRO A 295 7.08 18.54 4.54
N VAL A 296 7.54 18.40 5.79
CA VAL A 296 6.96 19.07 6.96
C VAL A 296 7.24 20.58 6.87
N ASP A 297 6.30 21.35 6.31
CA ASP A 297 6.45 22.78 5.97
C ASP A 297 5.25 23.63 6.42
N GLY A 298 4.33 23.08 7.22
CA GLY A 298 3.15 23.79 7.69
C GLY A 298 2.41 23.08 8.84
N PRO A 299 1.41 23.74 9.45
CA PRO A 299 0.56 23.10 10.44
C PRO A 299 -0.31 22.01 9.77
N ALA A 300 -0.33 20.82 10.34
CA ALA A 300 -1.27 19.78 9.94
C ALA A 300 -2.66 20.00 10.56
N ASP A 301 -3.69 19.51 9.88
CA ASP A 301 -5.05 19.41 10.40
C ASP A 301 -5.20 18.25 11.39
N PHE A 302 -4.42 17.18 11.18
CA PHE A 302 -4.39 15.98 12.02
C PHE A 302 -2.96 15.60 12.38
N THR A 303 -2.77 15.19 13.63
CA THR A 303 -1.46 14.86 14.21
C THR A 303 -1.61 13.75 15.24
N VAL A 304 -0.48 13.18 15.68
CA VAL A 304 -0.40 12.07 16.64
C VAL A 304 0.60 12.38 17.77
N PRO A 305 0.62 11.62 18.88
CA PRO A 305 1.52 11.89 20.00
C PRO A 305 3.01 11.89 19.58
N ASP A 306 3.63 13.07 19.67
CA ASP A 306 5.00 13.34 19.24
C ASP A 306 6.03 13.03 20.35
N LEU A 307 7.07 12.28 19.97
CA LEU A 307 8.34 12.12 20.70
C LEU A 307 9.57 12.39 19.82
N SER A 308 9.37 12.55 18.51
CA SER A 308 10.37 12.63 17.43
C SER A 308 9.74 13.33 16.22
N PRO A 309 10.48 14.16 15.46
CA PRO A 309 9.93 14.90 14.33
C PRO A 309 9.34 13.96 13.25
N PHE A 310 8.16 14.33 12.75
CA PHE A 310 7.48 13.63 11.65
C PHE A 310 8.38 13.51 10.41
N ASP A 311 8.29 12.39 9.68
CA ASP A 311 9.09 12.13 8.48
C ASP A 311 8.62 13.03 7.32
N HIS A 312 7.30 13.12 7.14
CA HIS A 312 6.67 13.92 6.09
C HIS A 312 5.24 14.30 6.48
N GLN A 313 4.55 15.00 5.57
CA GLN A 313 3.13 15.26 5.68
C GLN A 313 2.38 14.69 4.48
N ALA A 314 1.32 13.95 4.75
CA ALA A 314 0.35 13.54 3.74
C ALA A 314 -0.56 14.73 3.40
N VAL A 315 -0.64 15.08 2.12
CA VAL A 315 -1.36 16.27 1.65
C VAL A 315 -2.36 15.88 0.57
N ILE A 316 -3.63 16.23 0.82
CA ILE A 316 -4.71 16.08 -0.14
C ILE A 316 -5.00 17.46 -0.74
N ALA A 317 -4.88 17.56 -2.06
CA ALA A 317 -5.09 18.80 -2.81
C ALA A 317 -6.10 18.61 -3.94
N GLU A 318 -6.99 19.59 -4.09
CA GLU A 318 -7.90 19.79 -5.23
C GLU A 318 -7.17 20.54 -6.35
N TRP A 319 -7.42 20.17 -7.60
CA TRP A 319 -6.89 20.83 -8.80
C TRP A 319 -7.96 20.90 -9.90
N GLN A 320 -7.77 21.81 -10.85
CA GLN A 320 -8.68 22.05 -11.98
C GLN A 320 -7.96 21.83 -13.32
N VAL A 321 -8.61 21.17 -14.28
CA VAL A 321 -8.12 21.09 -15.67
C VAL A 321 -8.09 22.48 -16.30
N SER A 322 -7.04 22.76 -17.07
CA SER A 322 -6.88 24.02 -17.80
C SER A 322 -8.07 24.33 -18.69
N ALA A 323 -8.58 25.56 -18.60
CA ALA A 323 -9.68 26.05 -19.43
C ALA A 323 -9.37 26.09 -20.93
N THR A 324 -8.10 25.93 -21.33
CA THR A 324 -7.65 25.97 -22.73
C THR A 324 -7.00 24.67 -23.21
N ASN A 325 -6.76 23.70 -22.32
CA ASN A 325 -6.17 22.41 -22.69
C ASN A 325 -6.73 21.28 -21.80
N PRO A 326 -7.55 20.35 -22.32
CA PRO A 326 -8.13 19.26 -21.54
C PRO A 326 -7.10 18.20 -21.09
N ASP A 327 -5.87 18.25 -21.62
CA ASP A 327 -4.79 17.30 -21.33
C ASP A 327 -3.81 17.82 -20.26
N VAL A 328 -4.07 18.95 -19.60
CA VAL A 328 -3.17 19.55 -18.59
C VAL A 328 -3.96 20.21 -17.45
N ILE A 329 -3.54 19.98 -16.20
CA ILE A 329 -4.00 20.70 -15.00
C ILE A 329 -3.41 22.11 -14.95
N ASP A 330 -4.21 23.11 -14.59
CA ASP A 330 -3.70 24.45 -14.26
C ASP A 330 -3.12 24.45 -12.84
N PRO A 331 -1.79 24.55 -12.64
CA PRO A 331 -1.17 24.45 -11.32
C PRO A 331 -1.52 25.65 -10.42
N SER A 332 -2.01 26.76 -10.96
CA SER A 332 -2.44 27.92 -10.15
C SER A 332 -3.75 27.66 -9.39
N THR A 333 -4.47 26.59 -9.75
CA THR A 333 -5.77 26.22 -9.15
C THR A 333 -5.65 25.31 -7.93
N ARG A 334 -4.42 24.91 -7.54
CA ARG A 334 -4.17 24.05 -6.36
C ARG A 334 -4.84 24.62 -5.12
N ARG A 335 -5.77 23.86 -4.53
CA ARG A 335 -6.37 24.15 -3.23
C ARG A 335 -6.09 23.00 -2.27
N GLU A 336 -5.40 23.28 -1.18
CA GLU A 336 -5.19 22.30 -0.13
C GLU A 336 -6.50 22.00 0.61
N VAL A 337 -6.83 20.72 0.73
CA VAL A 337 -8.05 20.21 1.37
C VAL A 337 -7.74 19.72 2.78
N MET A 338 -6.66 18.95 2.92
CA MET A 338 -6.29 18.29 4.18
C MET A 338 -4.76 18.07 4.23
N ARG A 339 -4.16 18.29 5.39
CA ARG A 339 -2.74 18.00 5.70
C ARG A 339 -2.65 17.17 6.98
N ILE A 340 -1.88 16.09 6.96
CA ILE A 340 -1.75 15.13 8.07
C ILE A 340 -0.26 14.94 8.34
N ASP A 341 0.14 14.95 9.62
CA ASP A 341 1.48 14.57 10.03
C ASP A 341 1.67 13.05 9.97
N GLU A 342 2.68 12.57 9.23
CA GLU A 342 3.02 11.15 9.13
C GLU A 342 4.32 10.87 9.91
N PRO A 343 4.28 10.04 10.98
CA PRO A 343 5.44 9.87 11.86
C PRO A 343 6.56 9.03 11.26
N GLN A 344 6.30 8.20 10.25
CA GLN A 344 7.30 7.40 9.55
C GLN A 344 7.16 7.52 8.03
N PHE A 345 8.11 6.92 7.30
CA PHE A 345 8.10 6.91 5.84
C PHE A 345 7.21 5.80 5.24
N ASN A 346 6.65 4.92 6.06
CA ASN A 346 5.94 3.70 5.68
C ASN A 346 4.54 3.64 6.29
N HIS A 347 3.68 2.81 5.70
CA HIS A 347 2.24 2.70 5.97
C HIS A 347 1.44 3.97 5.65
N ASN A 348 1.76 4.62 4.53
CA ASN A 348 1.15 5.89 4.14
C ASN A 348 -0.22 5.71 3.45
N GLY A 349 -0.67 4.47 3.16
CA GLY A 349 -1.91 4.20 2.42
C GLY A 349 -1.99 4.94 1.06
N GLY A 350 -2.76 6.03 1.04
CA GLY A 350 -2.72 7.03 -0.03
C GLY A 350 -3.63 6.78 -1.21
N LYS A 351 -4.54 5.79 -1.13
CA LYS A 351 -5.59 5.60 -2.16
C LYS A 351 -6.65 6.69 -2.01
N LEU A 352 -7.01 7.31 -3.13
CA LEU A 352 -8.19 8.18 -3.26
C LEU A 352 -9.22 7.50 -4.17
N ALA A 353 -10.50 7.53 -3.81
CA ALA A 353 -11.59 7.20 -4.72
C ALA A 353 -12.91 7.83 -4.27
N PHE A 354 -13.73 8.21 -5.24
CA PHE A 354 -15.12 8.58 -4.97
C PHE A 354 -16.03 7.37 -5.06
N ARG A 355 -17.09 7.36 -4.25
CA ARG A 355 -18.16 6.38 -4.35
C ARG A 355 -19.30 6.93 -5.21
N ALA A 356 -19.68 6.19 -6.24
CA ALA A 356 -20.67 6.65 -7.23
C ALA A 356 -22.08 6.89 -6.67
N THR A 357 -22.41 6.36 -5.49
CA THR A 357 -23.76 6.48 -4.89
C THR A 357 -23.92 7.64 -3.91
N ASP A 358 -22.83 8.10 -3.27
CA ASP A 358 -22.87 9.22 -2.32
C ASP A 358 -22.01 10.43 -2.72
N HIS A 359 -21.21 10.31 -3.80
CA HIS A 359 -20.33 11.34 -4.35
C HIS A 359 -19.28 11.87 -3.34
N TYR A 360 -19.05 11.19 -2.22
CA TYR A 360 -18.02 11.57 -1.26
C TYR A 360 -16.65 10.98 -1.66
N LEU A 361 -15.59 11.72 -1.33
CA LEU A 361 -14.21 11.26 -1.44
C LEU A 361 -13.87 10.39 -0.24
N TYR A 362 -13.42 9.18 -0.52
CA TYR A 362 -12.81 8.29 0.45
C TYR A 362 -11.29 8.35 0.28
N LEU A 363 -10.56 8.29 1.39
CA LEU A 363 -9.10 8.18 1.40
C LEU A 363 -8.61 7.16 2.44
N SER A 364 -7.52 6.47 2.14
CA SER A 364 -6.90 5.50 3.04
C SER A 364 -5.60 6.01 3.67
N LEU A 365 -5.43 5.71 4.96
CA LEU A 365 -4.25 6.04 5.77
C LEU A 365 -3.88 4.80 6.58
N GLY A 366 -2.62 4.39 6.53
CA GLY A 366 -2.11 3.35 7.44
C GLY A 366 -1.86 3.90 8.84
N ASP A 367 -1.43 3.03 9.74
CA ASP A 367 -1.30 3.27 11.17
C ASP A 367 -0.21 4.30 11.56
N GLY A 368 0.61 4.74 10.61
CA GLY A 368 1.73 5.66 10.83
C GLY A 368 3.11 4.98 10.75
N GLY A 369 3.16 3.67 10.47
CA GLY A 369 4.41 2.97 10.19
C GLY A 369 4.98 2.25 11.40
N ASN A 370 6.31 2.09 11.43
CA ASN A 370 7.00 1.21 12.38
C ASN A 370 6.43 -0.24 12.34
N ALA A 371 6.67 -1.01 13.39
CA ALA A 371 6.11 -2.35 13.57
C ALA A 371 5.10 -2.34 14.71
N ASN A 372 4.06 -3.16 14.58
CA ASN A 372 3.11 -3.49 15.64
C ASN A 372 2.25 -2.32 16.17
N ASP A 373 2.21 -1.16 15.49
CA ASP A 373 1.43 0.02 15.90
C ASP A 373 1.76 0.47 17.35
N VAL A 374 3.06 0.62 17.62
CA VAL A 374 3.64 1.04 18.90
C VAL A 374 4.86 1.94 18.72
N GLY A 375 5.22 2.67 19.77
CA GLY A 375 6.37 3.58 19.79
C GLY A 375 6.03 4.99 19.32
N ASP A 376 7.03 5.76 18.92
CA ASP A 376 6.90 7.14 18.48
C ASP A 376 5.85 7.27 17.36
N GLY A 377 4.96 8.25 17.49
CA GLY A 377 3.83 8.47 16.57
C GLY A 377 2.58 7.63 16.84
N HIS A 378 2.60 6.65 17.76
CA HIS A 378 1.50 5.72 18.00
C HIS A 378 0.88 5.89 19.38
N ASN A 379 -0.42 5.61 19.55
CA ASN A 379 -1.04 5.68 20.88
C ASN A 379 -0.53 4.54 21.78
N PRO A 380 0.22 4.83 22.87
CA PRO A 380 0.91 3.80 23.65
C PRO A 380 -0.01 2.87 24.45
N ASN A 381 -1.33 3.11 24.45
CA ASN A 381 -2.31 2.30 25.20
C ASN A 381 -3.13 1.35 24.32
N LYS A 382 -3.09 1.49 22.99
CA LYS A 382 -4.05 0.83 22.06
C LYS A 382 -3.67 0.87 20.57
N GLY A 383 -2.56 1.49 20.19
CA GLY A 383 -2.23 1.75 18.80
C GLY A 383 -3.11 2.82 18.15
N ASN A 384 -2.65 3.38 17.03
CA ASN A 384 -3.40 4.27 16.16
C ASN A 384 -4.56 3.55 15.49
N GLY A 385 -4.42 2.28 15.07
CA GLY A 385 -5.48 1.48 14.45
C GLY A 385 -6.79 1.52 15.25
N GLN A 386 -6.72 1.30 16.56
CA GLN A 386 -7.86 1.40 17.48
C GLN A 386 -8.13 2.83 18.00
N ASP A 387 -7.21 3.77 17.83
CA ASP A 387 -7.44 5.15 18.25
C ASP A 387 -8.33 5.91 17.27
N LYS A 388 -9.49 6.34 17.76
CA LYS A 388 -10.40 7.21 17.01
C LYS A 388 -10.13 8.69 17.23
N THR A 389 -9.18 9.08 18.09
CA THR A 389 -8.81 10.50 18.27
C THR A 389 -7.75 10.98 17.26
N ASN A 390 -7.32 10.13 16.33
CA ASN A 390 -6.48 10.48 15.19
C ASN A 390 -6.98 9.77 13.90
N VAL A 391 -6.31 10.03 12.77
CA VAL A 391 -6.70 9.56 11.43
C VAL A 391 -5.90 8.36 10.90
N LEU A 392 -4.90 7.89 11.63
CA LEU A 392 -3.99 6.84 11.14
C LEU A 392 -4.57 5.45 11.41
N GLY A 393 -4.47 4.52 10.45
CA GLY A 393 -5.07 3.19 10.48
C GLY A 393 -6.58 3.23 10.22
N LYS A 394 -6.99 4.02 9.22
CA LYS A 394 -8.38 4.40 8.90
C LYS A 394 -8.63 4.48 7.39
N LEU A 395 -9.90 4.37 7.01
CA LEU A 395 -10.40 5.10 5.84
C LEU A 395 -11.23 6.29 6.33
N LEU A 396 -10.98 7.47 5.76
CA LEU A 396 -11.79 8.67 5.97
C LEU A 396 -12.79 8.86 4.83
N ARG A 397 -13.85 9.63 5.07
CA ARG A 397 -14.84 10.04 4.06
C ARG A 397 -15.25 11.50 4.25
N ILE A 398 -15.11 12.29 3.19
CA ILE A 398 -15.38 13.74 3.15
C ILE A 398 -16.12 14.15 1.87
N ASP A 399 -16.86 15.26 1.90
CA ASP A 399 -17.15 16.06 0.68
C ASP A 399 -15.97 17.04 0.51
N PRO A 400 -15.07 16.80 -0.45
CA PRO A 400 -13.83 17.57 -0.55
C PRO A 400 -14.02 18.93 -1.20
N LEU A 401 -15.21 19.26 -1.74
CA LEU A 401 -15.46 20.54 -2.41
C LEU A 401 -15.28 21.72 -1.44
N ASP A 402 -14.94 22.88 -1.98
CA ASP A 402 -14.91 24.12 -1.20
C ASP A 402 -16.31 24.37 -0.60
N PRO A 403 -16.46 24.50 0.74
CA PRO A 403 -17.74 24.70 1.39
C PRO A 403 -18.53 25.93 0.92
N ALA A 404 -17.86 26.90 0.28
CA ALA A 404 -18.48 28.06 -0.36
C ALA A 404 -19.24 27.70 -1.66
N LEU A 405 -18.92 26.58 -2.30
CA LEU A 405 -19.64 26.09 -3.48
C LEU A 405 -20.87 25.24 -3.11
N THR A 406 -20.96 24.80 -1.85
CA THR A 406 -21.96 23.85 -1.34
C THR A 406 -22.80 24.44 -0.21
N HIS A 407 -23.15 25.74 -0.28
CA HIS A 407 -23.89 26.48 0.77
C HIS A 407 -25.19 25.81 1.27
N GLY A 408 -25.88 25.04 0.43
CA GLY A 408 -27.11 24.32 0.79
C GLY A 408 -26.91 22.91 1.37
N SER A 409 -25.66 22.44 1.51
CA SER A 409 -25.39 21.09 2.04
C SER A 409 -25.72 21.00 3.54
N PRO A 410 -26.37 19.92 4.00
CA PRO A 410 -26.56 19.64 5.43
C PRO A 410 -25.27 19.21 6.13
N ASP A 411 -24.22 18.90 5.37
CA ASP A 411 -22.95 18.40 5.90
C ASP A 411 -22.17 19.52 6.61
N PRO A 412 -21.79 19.36 7.89
CA PRO A 412 -21.02 20.37 8.61
C PRO A 412 -19.68 20.66 7.93
N ILE A 413 -19.27 21.93 8.01
CA ILE A 413 -17.95 22.38 7.56
C ILE A 413 -16.89 21.79 8.50
N SER A 414 -15.77 21.32 7.92
CA SER A 414 -14.63 20.78 8.67
C SER A 414 -13.97 21.80 9.60
N ALA A 415 -13.19 21.32 10.58
CA ALA A 415 -12.51 22.18 11.54
C ALA A 415 -11.54 23.19 10.86
N ASN A 416 -10.93 22.82 9.73
CA ASN A 416 -10.04 23.67 8.95
C ASN A 416 -10.76 24.58 7.92
N GLY A 417 -12.08 24.41 7.76
CA GLY A 417 -12.90 25.20 6.84
C GLY A 417 -12.70 24.88 5.34
N LYS A 418 -12.03 23.79 4.98
CA LYS A 418 -11.64 23.47 3.59
C LYS A 418 -12.51 22.42 2.89
N TYR A 419 -13.35 21.70 3.64
CA TYR A 419 -14.22 20.64 3.13
C TYR A 419 -15.45 20.49 4.02
N ARG A 420 -16.35 19.57 3.68
CA ARG A 420 -17.47 19.17 4.54
C ARG A 420 -17.36 17.73 4.97
N ILE A 421 -17.90 17.44 6.15
CA ILE A 421 -17.92 16.11 6.75
C ILE A 421 -19.33 15.56 6.58
N PRO A 422 -19.54 14.46 5.83
CA PRO A 422 -20.85 13.88 5.59
C PRO A 422 -21.63 13.68 6.89
N HIS A 423 -22.83 14.24 7.01
CA HIS A 423 -23.67 14.13 8.22
C HIS A 423 -24.03 12.67 8.58
N THR A 424 -23.81 11.74 7.66
CA THR A 424 -23.95 10.29 7.83
C THR A 424 -22.66 9.58 8.30
N ASN A 425 -21.57 10.31 8.57
CA ASN A 425 -20.34 9.71 9.12
C ASN A 425 -20.60 9.12 10.52
N PRO A 426 -20.12 7.90 10.79
CA PRO A 426 -20.52 7.10 11.95
C PRO A 426 -20.07 7.67 13.31
N PHE A 427 -19.11 8.59 13.32
CA PHE A 427 -18.48 9.10 14.54
C PHE A 427 -18.82 10.56 14.88
N LEU A 428 -19.64 11.26 14.07
CA LEU A 428 -20.05 12.66 14.30
C LEU A 428 -20.68 12.97 15.67
N ALA A 429 -21.32 11.97 16.29
CA ALA A 429 -21.94 12.11 17.61
C ALA A 429 -21.00 11.77 18.78
N GLN A 430 -19.72 11.46 18.53
CA GLN A 430 -18.73 11.05 19.54
C GLN A 430 -17.71 12.18 19.74
N PRO A 431 -17.81 13.04 20.78
CA PRO A 431 -17.09 14.32 20.87
C PRO A 431 -15.55 14.28 20.97
N ARG A 432 -14.94 13.09 20.92
CA ARG A 432 -13.49 12.87 20.90
C ARG A 432 -13.03 12.06 19.69
N ALA A 433 -13.95 11.52 18.91
CA ALA A 433 -13.59 10.82 17.69
C ALA A 433 -13.36 11.85 16.58
N VAL A 434 -12.43 11.57 15.68
CA VAL A 434 -12.31 12.30 14.42
C VAL A 434 -13.56 11.99 13.58
N HIS A 435 -14.24 13.04 13.14
CA HIS A 435 -15.56 12.95 12.52
C HIS A 435 -15.51 12.48 11.06
N GLU A 436 -14.33 12.60 10.45
CA GLU A 436 -13.97 12.21 9.09
C GLU A 436 -13.84 10.69 8.95
N ILE A 437 -13.63 9.95 10.05
CA ILE A 437 -13.46 8.49 10.02
C ILE A 437 -14.72 7.80 9.46
N PHE A 438 -14.54 6.98 8.43
CA PHE A 438 -15.55 6.07 7.92
C PHE A 438 -15.42 4.67 8.54
N VAL A 439 -14.19 4.14 8.62
CA VAL A 439 -13.85 2.88 9.29
C VAL A 439 -12.48 2.94 9.95
N TYR A 440 -12.23 2.03 10.90
CA TYR A 440 -10.99 1.99 11.68
C TYR A 440 -10.50 0.57 11.96
N GLY A 441 -9.35 0.46 12.64
CA GLY A 441 -8.71 -0.81 12.95
C GLY A 441 -8.05 -1.47 11.74
N LEU A 442 -7.50 -0.65 10.83
CA LEU A 442 -6.72 -1.07 9.66
C LEU A 442 -5.23 -0.80 9.90
N ARG A 443 -4.35 -1.55 9.24
CA ARG A 443 -2.89 -1.45 9.37
C ARG A 443 -2.25 -0.57 8.29
N ASN A 444 -2.25 -1.02 7.05
CA ASN A 444 -1.78 -0.28 5.88
C ASN A 444 -2.70 -0.59 4.69
N PRO A 445 -3.90 0.04 4.63
CA PRO A 445 -4.87 -0.14 3.56
C PRO A 445 -4.39 0.52 2.26
N PHE A 446 -3.42 -0.11 1.60
CA PHE A 446 -2.69 0.44 0.45
C PHE A 446 -3.63 0.74 -0.73
N ARG A 447 -4.61 -0.13 -1.00
CA ARG A 447 -5.64 0.10 -2.02
C ARG A 447 -7.00 -0.41 -1.56
N PHE A 448 -8.01 0.35 -1.95
CA PHE A 448 -9.41 -0.07 -1.92
C PHE A 448 -10.08 0.29 -3.25
N SER A 449 -11.22 -0.34 -3.52
CA SER A 449 -12.08 -0.01 -4.66
C SER A 449 -13.55 -0.12 -4.27
N PHE A 450 -14.41 0.50 -5.08
CA PHE A 450 -15.85 0.29 -5.01
C PHE A 450 -16.29 -0.65 -6.13
N ASP A 451 -17.12 -1.63 -5.81
CA ASP A 451 -17.87 -2.38 -6.82
C ASP A 451 -18.99 -1.49 -7.37
N PRO A 452 -18.95 -1.04 -8.65
CA PRO A 452 -19.94 -0.09 -9.17
C PRO A 452 -21.33 -0.71 -9.36
N THR A 453 -21.48 -2.04 -9.22
CA THR A 453 -22.77 -2.74 -9.33
C THR A 453 -23.37 -3.08 -7.96
N LEU A 454 -22.53 -3.48 -7.01
CA LEU A 454 -22.98 -3.86 -5.65
C LEU A 454 -22.84 -2.73 -4.62
N ASP A 455 -22.20 -1.63 -4.99
CA ASP A 455 -21.86 -0.48 -4.14
C ASP A 455 -21.08 -0.88 -2.87
N GLN A 456 -20.28 -1.96 -2.99
CA GLN A 456 -19.44 -2.50 -1.92
C GLN A 456 -18.06 -1.86 -1.95
N LEU A 457 -17.63 -1.31 -0.81
CA LEU A 457 -16.25 -0.95 -0.56
C LEU A 457 -15.45 -2.22 -0.28
N ILE A 458 -14.35 -2.44 -0.99
CA ILE A 458 -13.46 -3.59 -0.82
C ILE A 458 -12.05 -3.05 -0.56
N ILE A 459 -11.45 -3.45 0.54
CA ILE A 459 -10.15 -2.93 1.02
C ILE A 459 -9.13 -4.08 0.96
N GLY A 460 -7.93 -3.83 0.46
CA GLY A 460 -6.77 -4.68 0.71
C GLY A 460 -5.92 -4.04 1.80
N ASP A 461 -5.74 -4.73 2.92
CA ASP A 461 -4.98 -4.27 4.07
C ASP A 461 -3.74 -5.15 4.29
N VAL A 462 -2.57 -4.50 4.37
CA VAL A 462 -1.28 -5.19 4.35
C VAL A 462 -0.91 -5.68 5.76
N GLY A 463 -0.62 -6.97 5.86
CA GLY A 463 -0.25 -7.67 7.09
C GLY A 463 1.07 -7.19 7.71
N GLN A 464 1.27 -7.51 9.00
CA GLN A 464 2.51 -7.17 9.71
C GLN A 464 3.62 -8.19 9.42
N ASN A 465 3.31 -9.47 9.55
CA ASN A 465 4.28 -10.57 9.50
C ASN A 465 3.67 -11.89 8.99
N ASN A 466 2.36 -12.08 9.12
CA ASN A 466 1.73 -13.39 9.11
C ASN A 466 0.56 -13.51 8.11
N ILE A 467 -0.35 -12.53 8.05
CA ILE A 467 -1.61 -12.61 7.29
C ILE A 467 -1.87 -11.32 6.52
N GLU A 468 -2.20 -11.45 5.24
CA GLU A 468 -2.67 -10.41 4.34
C GLU A 468 -4.20 -10.46 4.20
N GLU A 469 -4.86 -9.30 4.12
CA GLU A 469 -6.31 -9.19 4.35
C GLU A 469 -7.07 -8.55 3.17
N ILE A 470 -8.25 -9.08 2.85
CA ILE A 470 -9.27 -8.47 1.99
C ILE A 470 -10.56 -8.28 2.79
N ASP A 471 -10.97 -7.03 2.98
CA ASP A 471 -12.12 -6.63 3.79
C ASP A 471 -13.30 -6.08 2.98
N LEU A 472 -14.50 -6.19 3.55
CA LEU A 472 -15.68 -5.43 3.09
C LEU A 472 -15.93 -4.22 3.97
N GLY A 473 -15.71 -3.04 3.40
CA GLY A 473 -15.84 -1.74 4.06
C GLY A 473 -17.27 -1.40 4.48
N VAL A 474 -17.62 -1.65 5.74
CA VAL A 474 -18.91 -1.28 6.35
C VAL A 474 -18.74 -0.07 7.29
N SER A 475 -19.56 0.97 7.12
CA SER A 475 -19.48 2.22 7.90
C SER A 475 -19.48 1.98 9.42
N GLY A 476 -18.49 2.55 10.11
CA GLY A 476 -18.32 2.50 11.57
C GLY A 476 -17.63 1.23 12.10
N SER A 477 -17.30 0.28 11.22
CA SER A 477 -16.64 -0.97 11.59
C SER A 477 -15.20 -0.82 12.03
N ASN A 478 -14.76 -1.84 12.77
CA ASN A 478 -13.42 -2.01 13.32
C ASN A 478 -12.82 -3.30 12.77
N TYR A 479 -11.77 -3.26 11.95
CA TYR A 479 -11.10 -4.47 11.42
C TYR A 479 -10.07 -5.07 12.38
N GLY A 480 -9.88 -4.43 13.53
CA GLY A 480 -9.24 -5.04 14.69
C GLY A 480 -7.75 -4.76 14.85
N TRP A 481 -7.02 -4.23 13.86
CA TRP A 481 -5.61 -3.84 14.05
C TRP A 481 -5.46 -2.78 15.17
N HIS A 482 -4.54 -2.90 16.13
CA HIS A 482 -3.50 -3.93 16.32
C HIS A 482 -3.84 -5.05 17.33
N LEU A 483 -5.12 -5.33 17.56
CA LEU A 483 -5.58 -6.45 18.40
C LEU A 483 -5.65 -7.78 17.61
N LYS A 484 -5.76 -7.67 16.28
CA LYS A 484 -5.85 -8.79 15.33
C LYS A 484 -4.92 -8.58 14.13
N GLU A 485 -4.55 -9.68 13.50
CA GLU A 485 -3.92 -9.76 12.18
C GLU A 485 -4.62 -10.94 11.47
N GLY A 486 -5.46 -10.64 10.49
CA GLY A 486 -6.45 -11.56 9.95
C GLY A 486 -7.46 -12.04 11.00
N THR A 487 -7.87 -13.30 10.89
CA THR A 487 -8.76 -13.95 11.86
C THR A 487 -8.11 -14.22 13.23
N PHE A 488 -6.81 -13.94 13.42
CA PHE A 488 -6.03 -14.30 14.61
C PHE A 488 -5.93 -13.17 15.64
N LEU A 489 -5.64 -13.53 16.90
CA LEU A 489 -5.22 -12.55 17.92
C LEU A 489 -3.76 -12.17 17.68
N PHE A 490 -3.46 -10.87 17.66
CA PHE A 490 -2.11 -10.33 17.48
C PHE A 490 -1.54 -9.86 18.83
N ASN A 491 -0.24 -10.09 19.05
CA ASN A 491 0.49 -9.59 20.21
C ASN A 491 1.43 -8.45 19.81
N PRO A 492 1.14 -7.18 20.16
CA PRO A 492 2.00 -6.05 19.78
C PRO A 492 3.36 -6.04 20.47
N ASP A 493 3.55 -6.77 21.59
CA ASP A 493 4.84 -6.85 22.29
C ASP A 493 5.92 -7.64 21.51
N ASP A 494 5.52 -8.61 20.66
CA ASP A 494 6.45 -9.49 19.94
C ASP A 494 6.10 -9.75 18.46
N GLY A 495 4.96 -9.24 17.98
CA GLY A 495 4.51 -9.39 16.59
C GLY A 495 4.02 -10.80 16.22
N THR A 496 3.70 -11.64 17.22
CA THR A 496 3.19 -13.00 17.00
C THR A 496 1.66 -13.05 16.93
N ILE A 497 1.15 -14.07 16.22
CA ILE A 497 -0.28 -14.38 16.17
C ILE A 497 -0.62 -15.67 16.91
N THR A 498 -1.83 -15.73 17.46
CA THR A 498 -2.40 -16.94 18.06
C THR A 498 -3.86 -17.14 17.62
N PRO A 499 -4.38 -18.39 17.58
CA PRO A 499 -5.78 -18.63 17.24
C PRO A 499 -6.72 -17.84 18.15
N ASP A 500 -7.80 -17.31 17.58
CA ASP A 500 -8.87 -16.61 18.30
C ASP A 500 -10.06 -17.56 18.58
N PRO A 501 -10.09 -18.27 19.73
CA PRO A 501 -11.18 -19.20 20.04
C PRO A 501 -12.49 -18.51 20.43
N ASN A 502 -12.48 -17.19 20.69
CA ASN A 502 -13.66 -16.44 21.11
C ASN A 502 -13.70 -15.06 20.42
N PRO A 503 -13.91 -15.00 19.09
CA PRO A 503 -13.86 -13.74 18.35
C PRO A 503 -14.85 -12.71 18.90
N ASP A 504 -14.35 -11.49 19.14
CA ASP A 504 -15.18 -10.37 19.58
C ASP A 504 -16.07 -9.92 18.40
N PRO A 505 -17.41 -10.03 18.48
CA PRO A 505 -18.31 -9.70 17.36
C PRO A 505 -18.36 -8.19 17.05
N ARG A 506 -17.60 -7.36 17.77
CA ARG A 506 -17.38 -5.93 17.47
C ARG A 506 -16.19 -5.70 16.54
N LEU A 507 -15.36 -6.73 16.31
CA LEU A 507 -14.28 -6.73 15.34
C LEU A 507 -14.75 -7.49 14.10
N VAL A 508 -14.52 -6.91 12.93
CA VAL A 508 -14.85 -7.49 11.63
C VAL A 508 -13.62 -8.24 11.14
N ASN A 509 -13.75 -9.55 10.92
CA ASN A 509 -12.72 -10.34 10.26
C ASN A 509 -12.75 -10.09 8.73
N PRO A 510 -11.63 -10.28 8.03
CA PRO A 510 -11.58 -10.20 6.57
C PRO A 510 -12.49 -11.23 5.90
N VAL A 511 -12.94 -10.90 4.68
CA VAL A 511 -13.74 -11.82 3.85
C VAL A 511 -12.88 -12.78 3.05
N ALA A 512 -11.61 -12.48 2.85
CA ALA A 512 -10.60 -13.41 2.38
C ALA A 512 -9.23 -13.06 2.99
N GLU A 513 -8.45 -14.05 3.39
CA GLU A 513 -7.13 -13.86 4.00
C GLU A 513 -6.13 -14.88 3.45
N TYR A 514 -4.84 -14.53 3.40
CA TYR A 514 -3.78 -15.45 3.00
C TYR A 514 -2.48 -15.19 3.79
N SER A 515 -1.64 -16.21 3.94
CA SER A 515 -0.43 -16.08 4.79
C SER A 515 0.80 -15.54 4.05
N HIS A 516 1.78 -15.03 4.79
CA HIS A 516 3.09 -14.63 4.25
C HIS A 516 3.98 -15.83 3.81
N PHE A 517 3.41 -17.04 3.73
CA PHE A 517 3.99 -18.14 2.96
C PHE A 517 3.66 -18.03 1.46
N ASP A 518 2.59 -17.32 1.13
CA ASP A 518 2.10 -17.08 -0.24
C ASP A 518 2.47 -15.69 -0.78
N GLY A 519 2.53 -14.66 0.07
CA GLY A 519 2.87 -13.30 -0.34
C GLY A 519 3.65 -12.52 0.72
N ILE A 520 3.73 -11.20 0.54
CA ILE A 520 4.41 -10.27 1.47
C ILE A 520 3.76 -8.89 1.61
N ALA A 521 2.82 -8.54 0.71
CA ALA A 521 2.03 -7.32 0.79
C ALA A 521 0.89 -7.39 -0.24
N VAL A 522 -0.36 -7.42 0.23
CA VAL A 522 -1.53 -7.32 -0.66
C VAL A 522 -1.62 -5.95 -1.31
N ILE A 523 -1.77 -5.91 -2.64
CA ILE A 523 -1.86 -4.68 -3.43
C ILE A 523 -3.31 -4.21 -3.59
N GLY A 524 -4.28 -4.98 -3.09
CA GLY A 524 -5.71 -4.78 -3.38
C GLY A 524 -6.05 -5.07 -4.84
N GLY A 525 -7.16 -4.52 -5.33
CA GLY A 525 -7.72 -4.89 -6.63
C GLY A 525 -9.14 -4.38 -6.87
N PHE A 526 -9.86 -5.00 -7.81
CA PHE A 526 -11.19 -4.60 -8.29
C PHE A 526 -12.11 -5.80 -8.53
N THR A 527 -13.43 -5.64 -8.36
CA THR A 527 -14.38 -6.59 -8.93
C THR A 527 -14.38 -6.46 -10.45
N TYR A 528 -14.15 -7.56 -11.17
CA TYR A 528 -14.21 -7.53 -12.63
C TYR A 528 -15.66 -7.39 -13.13
N ARG A 529 -15.91 -6.23 -13.76
CA ARG A 529 -17.18 -5.83 -14.36
C ARG A 529 -17.12 -5.73 -15.89
N GLY A 530 -15.94 -5.96 -16.48
CA GLY A 530 -15.74 -6.02 -17.92
C GLY A 530 -16.39 -7.23 -18.61
N THR A 531 -16.23 -7.29 -19.93
CA THR A 531 -16.85 -8.30 -20.80
C THR A 531 -15.85 -9.06 -21.68
N LEU A 532 -14.61 -8.58 -21.82
CA LEU A 532 -13.55 -9.21 -22.60
C LEU A 532 -13.17 -10.61 -22.09
N VAL A 533 -13.28 -10.83 -20.77
CA VAL A 533 -12.91 -12.07 -20.08
C VAL A 533 -14.08 -12.59 -19.22
N PRO A 534 -15.12 -13.21 -19.82
CA PRO A 534 -16.34 -13.58 -19.09
C PRO A 534 -16.13 -14.51 -17.88
N LEU A 535 -15.05 -15.30 -17.84
CA LEU A 535 -14.71 -16.17 -16.70
C LEU A 535 -14.38 -15.39 -15.40
N LEU A 536 -14.03 -14.11 -15.52
CA LEU A 536 -13.72 -13.22 -14.39
C LEU A 536 -14.97 -12.54 -13.80
N ALA A 537 -16.13 -12.60 -14.47
CA ALA A 537 -17.32 -11.85 -14.10
C ALA A 537 -17.72 -12.05 -12.62
N ASN A 538 -17.91 -10.94 -11.90
CA ASN A 538 -18.26 -10.89 -10.47
C ASN A 538 -17.19 -11.43 -9.50
N ARG A 539 -15.95 -11.69 -9.97
CA ARG A 539 -14.83 -12.04 -9.09
C ARG A 539 -14.08 -10.78 -8.68
N TYR A 540 -13.62 -10.75 -7.44
CA TYR A 540 -12.62 -9.77 -7.02
C TYR A 540 -11.25 -10.25 -7.50
N ILE A 541 -10.58 -9.40 -8.27
CA ILE A 541 -9.29 -9.65 -8.90
C ILE A 541 -8.27 -8.75 -8.22
N PHE A 542 -7.26 -9.37 -7.60
CA PHE A 542 -6.28 -8.71 -6.75
C PHE A 542 -4.91 -9.39 -6.88
N GLY A 543 -3.92 -8.97 -6.12
CA GLY A 543 -2.61 -9.58 -6.16
C GLY A 543 -1.68 -9.14 -5.04
N ASP A 544 -0.49 -9.72 -5.05
CA ASP A 544 0.58 -9.47 -4.08
C ASP A 544 1.77 -8.79 -4.77
N LEU A 545 2.45 -7.91 -4.02
CA LEU A 545 3.67 -7.19 -4.44
C LEU A 545 4.71 -8.13 -5.05
N GLY A 546 4.85 -9.35 -4.52
CA GLY A 546 5.92 -10.28 -4.83
C GLY A 546 7.15 -10.05 -3.94
N GLY A 547 7.77 -11.15 -3.50
CA GLY A 547 8.86 -11.13 -2.52
C GLY A 547 10.16 -10.46 -3.00
N ASN A 548 11.23 -10.57 -2.20
CA ASN A 548 12.52 -9.86 -2.38
C ASN A 548 13.22 -9.96 -3.75
N ALA A 549 12.76 -10.81 -4.67
CA ALA A 549 13.27 -10.96 -6.05
C ALA A 549 12.19 -10.61 -7.11
N GLY A 550 11.17 -9.84 -6.73
CA GLY A 550 9.92 -9.72 -7.48
C GLY A 550 9.20 -11.06 -7.55
N SER A 551 8.55 -11.31 -8.69
CA SER A 551 7.62 -12.43 -8.90
C SER A 551 6.28 -12.18 -8.21
N ALA A 552 5.69 -11.04 -8.55
CA ALA A 552 4.29 -10.70 -8.32
C ALA A 552 3.33 -11.87 -8.59
N ARG A 553 2.24 -11.93 -7.81
CA ARG A 553 1.18 -12.94 -7.96
C ARG A 553 -0.15 -12.25 -8.22
N LEU A 554 -0.99 -12.88 -9.02
CA LEU A 554 -2.37 -12.43 -9.26
C LEU A 554 -3.35 -13.50 -8.81
N PHE A 555 -4.36 -13.06 -8.10
CA PHE A 555 -5.34 -13.89 -7.42
C PHE A 555 -6.77 -13.50 -7.81
N HIS A 556 -7.70 -14.44 -7.61
CA HIS A 556 -9.11 -14.17 -7.69
C HIS A 556 -9.89 -14.84 -6.56
N THR A 557 -10.95 -14.19 -6.09
CA THR A 557 -11.89 -14.73 -5.11
C THR A 557 -13.34 -14.39 -5.47
N TYR A 558 -14.30 -15.14 -4.93
CA TYR A 558 -15.68 -14.66 -4.78
C TYR A 558 -15.82 -14.20 -3.33
N LEU A 559 -16.05 -12.90 -3.10
CA LEU A 559 -16.05 -12.30 -1.75
C LEU A 559 -17.04 -12.97 -0.78
N GLY A 560 -18.10 -13.61 -1.27
CA GLY A 560 -19.05 -14.38 -0.46
C GLY A 560 -18.58 -15.78 -0.01
N ASN A 561 -17.38 -16.24 -0.39
CA ASN A 561 -16.85 -17.54 0.03
C ASN A 561 -15.40 -17.53 0.55
N GLY A 562 -14.67 -16.41 0.41
CA GLY A 562 -13.29 -16.24 0.89
C GLY A 562 -12.22 -17.13 0.25
N ALA A 563 -12.57 -17.99 -0.71
CA ALA A 563 -11.64 -18.94 -1.30
C ALA A 563 -10.78 -18.27 -2.38
N ILE A 564 -9.50 -18.06 -2.04
CA ILE A 564 -8.50 -17.44 -2.93
C ILE A 564 -7.88 -18.51 -3.85
N PHE A 565 -7.75 -18.16 -5.13
CA PHE A 565 -7.04 -18.98 -6.12
C PHE A 565 -6.07 -18.12 -6.93
N GLU A 566 -4.91 -18.68 -7.25
CA GLU A 566 -3.94 -18.05 -8.16
C GLU A 566 -4.27 -18.34 -9.63
N PHE A 567 -4.07 -17.34 -10.49
CA PHE A 567 -4.29 -17.51 -11.92
C PHE A 567 -3.30 -18.49 -12.58
N GLN A 568 -3.78 -19.17 -13.63
CA GLN A 568 -2.88 -19.77 -14.60
C GLN A 568 -2.41 -18.68 -15.56
N MET A 569 -1.12 -18.36 -15.53
CA MET A 569 -0.53 -17.44 -16.50
C MET A 569 -0.24 -18.18 -17.81
N GLY A 570 -0.53 -17.54 -18.95
CA GLY A 570 -0.13 -18.07 -20.25
C GLY A 570 1.40 -18.16 -20.42
N GLN A 571 1.85 -18.73 -21.55
CA GLN A 571 3.27 -19.06 -21.83
C GLN A 571 4.28 -17.94 -21.52
N HIS A 572 3.89 -16.67 -21.67
CA HIS A 572 4.68 -15.52 -21.25
C HIS A 572 4.07 -14.90 -20.00
N ASN A 573 4.71 -15.10 -18.85
CA ASN A 573 4.32 -14.50 -17.57
C ASN A 573 5.24 -13.30 -17.23
N PRO A 574 4.81 -12.04 -17.45
CA PRO A 574 5.60 -10.85 -17.15
C PRO A 574 5.71 -10.54 -15.65
N LEU A 575 4.94 -11.23 -14.79
CA LEU A 575 5.00 -11.05 -13.35
C LEU A 575 6.31 -11.59 -12.75
N LEU A 576 6.90 -12.63 -13.37
CA LEU A 576 8.14 -13.23 -12.91
C LEU A 576 9.29 -12.21 -12.94
N GLY A 577 9.96 -12.01 -11.80
CA GLY A 577 11.01 -11.00 -11.66
C GLY A 577 10.52 -9.55 -11.67
N SER A 578 9.21 -9.31 -11.57
CA SER A 578 8.60 -7.98 -11.44
C SER A 578 7.82 -7.87 -10.13
N PHE A 579 7.64 -6.64 -9.65
CA PHE A 579 6.82 -6.28 -8.50
C PHE A 579 5.47 -5.76 -8.97
N LEU A 580 4.37 -6.14 -8.29
CA LEU A 580 3.04 -5.59 -8.55
C LEU A 580 2.90 -4.25 -7.83
N LYS A 581 2.59 -3.20 -8.58
CA LYS A 581 2.55 -1.81 -8.08
C LYS A 581 1.15 -1.28 -7.87
N GLY A 582 0.17 -1.85 -8.56
CA GLY A 582 -1.22 -1.44 -8.48
C GLY A 582 -2.09 -2.05 -9.56
N PHE A 583 -3.34 -1.62 -9.55
CA PHE A 583 -4.37 -1.99 -10.52
C PHE A 583 -5.04 -0.75 -11.09
N GLY A 584 -5.69 -0.91 -12.24
CA GLY A 584 -6.59 0.09 -12.78
C GLY A 584 -7.76 -0.51 -13.53
N GLN A 585 -8.75 0.34 -13.83
CA GLN A 585 -9.97 -0.02 -14.55
C GLN A 585 -10.28 1.05 -15.61
N ASP A 586 -10.75 0.63 -16.78
CA ASP A 586 -11.33 1.53 -17.79
C ASP A 586 -12.86 1.61 -17.69
N ASP A 587 -13.48 2.56 -18.42
CA ASP A 587 -14.94 2.78 -18.40
C ASP A 587 -15.76 1.56 -18.86
N SER A 588 -15.11 0.59 -19.52
CA SER A 588 -15.75 -0.68 -19.92
C SER A 588 -15.66 -1.75 -18.83
N GLY A 589 -15.09 -1.42 -17.65
CA GLY A 589 -14.89 -2.34 -16.54
C GLY A 589 -13.70 -3.28 -16.71
N GLU A 590 -12.89 -3.12 -17.77
CA GLU A 590 -11.73 -3.97 -18.02
C GLU A 590 -10.56 -3.59 -17.13
N LEU A 591 -9.81 -4.61 -16.67
CA LEU A 591 -8.79 -4.44 -15.65
C LEU A 591 -7.38 -4.42 -16.23
N TYR A 592 -6.54 -3.61 -15.59
CA TYR A 592 -5.13 -3.42 -15.86
C TYR A 592 -4.33 -3.68 -14.59
N VAL A 593 -3.12 -4.18 -14.75
CA VAL A 593 -2.12 -4.32 -13.68
C VAL A 593 -0.91 -3.49 -14.01
N MET A 594 -0.32 -2.88 -12.99
CA MET A 594 0.93 -2.15 -13.10
C MET A 594 2.02 -2.95 -12.43
N ILE A 595 3.13 -3.12 -13.15
CA ILE A 595 4.31 -3.82 -12.64
C ILE A 595 5.55 -2.99 -12.87
N ASP A 596 6.59 -3.21 -12.07
CA ASP A 596 7.93 -2.67 -12.30
C ASP A 596 9.00 -3.74 -12.00
N SER A 597 10.16 -3.69 -12.63
CA SER A 597 11.30 -4.52 -12.25
C SER A 597 11.98 -4.04 -10.96
N ASN A 598 11.73 -2.80 -10.55
CA ASN A 598 12.30 -2.19 -9.35
C ASN A 598 11.28 -2.12 -8.20
N ILE A 599 11.73 -2.38 -6.96
CA ILE A 599 10.86 -2.28 -5.78
C ILE A 599 10.69 -0.82 -5.30
N GLY A 600 11.72 0.02 -5.38
CA GLY A 600 11.61 1.46 -5.16
C GLY A 600 11.24 2.28 -6.40
N PRO A 601 10.88 3.57 -6.23
CA PRO A 601 10.53 4.51 -7.30
C PRO A 601 11.73 4.96 -8.14
N SER A 602 12.31 4.06 -8.92
CA SER A 602 13.50 4.34 -9.73
C SER A 602 13.52 3.61 -11.08
N GLY A 603 14.33 4.12 -12.03
CA GLY A 603 14.46 3.53 -13.37
C GLY A 603 13.23 3.69 -14.26
N THR A 604 13.13 2.88 -15.30
CA THR A 604 12.04 2.90 -16.30
C THR A 604 11.48 1.49 -16.57
N GLY A 605 11.56 0.60 -15.57
CA GLY A 605 11.10 -0.80 -15.66
C GLY A 605 9.58 -0.96 -15.69
N GLY A 606 8.86 0.09 -15.27
CA GLY A 606 7.42 0.15 -15.12
C GLY A 606 6.64 -0.09 -16.41
N LYS A 607 5.54 -0.82 -16.29
CA LYS A 607 4.62 -1.19 -17.37
C LYS A 607 3.18 -1.20 -16.89
N VAL A 608 2.26 -0.88 -17.80
CA VAL A 608 0.83 -1.17 -17.65
C VAL A 608 0.49 -2.34 -18.56
N LEU A 609 -0.21 -3.34 -18.02
CA LEU A 609 -0.63 -4.54 -18.74
C LEU A 609 -2.14 -4.75 -18.61
N LYS A 610 -2.87 -4.88 -19.71
CA LYS A 610 -4.30 -5.24 -19.69
C LYS A 610 -4.46 -6.74 -19.42
N ILE A 611 -5.38 -7.10 -18.51
CA ILE A 611 -5.79 -8.48 -18.28
C ILE A 611 -6.67 -8.92 -19.46
N ILE A 612 -6.28 -9.98 -20.15
CA ILE A 612 -7.03 -10.55 -21.27
C ILE A 612 -7.21 -12.06 -21.09
N GLY A 613 -8.28 -12.59 -21.66
CA GLY A 613 -8.56 -14.03 -21.60
C GLY A 613 -7.55 -14.84 -22.40
N ALA A 614 -7.22 -16.03 -21.90
CA ALA A 614 -6.58 -17.04 -22.72
C ALA A 614 -7.58 -17.61 -23.74
N ARG A 615 -7.80 -16.89 -24.84
CA ARG A 615 -8.33 -17.51 -26.06
C ARG A 615 -7.16 -18.10 -26.84
N ASP A 616 -7.39 -19.29 -27.38
CA ASP A 616 -6.55 -19.90 -28.40
C ASP A 616 -6.36 -18.88 -29.54
N GLN A 617 -5.12 -18.50 -29.82
CA GLN A 617 -4.79 -17.92 -31.11
C GLN A 617 -4.77 -19.09 -32.11
N PRO A 618 -5.44 -18.95 -33.27
CA PRO A 618 -5.52 -20.02 -34.27
C PRO A 618 -4.16 -20.36 -34.90
#